data_AF-A0A2S5TH66-F1
#
_entry.id   AF-A0A2S5TH66-F1
#
_cell.length_a   1.000
_cell.length_b   1.000
_cell.length_c   1.000
_cell.angle_alpha   90.00
_cell.angle_beta   90.00
_cell.angle_gamma   90.00
#
_symmetry.space_group_name_H-M   'P 1'
#
loop_
_entity.id
_entity.type
_entity.pdbx_description
1 polymer ?
#
loop_
_entity_poly.entity_id
_entity_poly.type
_entity_poly.pdbx_seq_one_letter_code
_entity_poly.pdbx_strand_id
1 'polypeptide(L)'
;MRNDSCSGKGMSLLRCLPILLPAAALGACATTWEPEPAPPPPPPRPTYVPAHMLVQRCREVAPQVHPWRARQIHSAILQFELSRAYRRGASGMKPMDRQRAEAQEREAWSVLWETCQPVLAAAPRAP
;
A
#
# COMPACT_ATOMS: atom_id res chain seq x y z
N MET A 1 -4.16 6.79 -46.88
CA MET A 1 -3.71 7.93 -46.06
C MET A 1 -2.86 7.32 -44.93
N ARG A 2 -1.59 6.99 -45.17
CA ARG A 2 -0.38 7.78 -44.88
C ARG A 2 -0.47 8.57 -43.58
N ASN A 3 0.29 8.13 -42.57
CA ASN A 3 1.31 8.96 -41.93
C ASN A 3 2.41 8.09 -41.29
N ASP A 4 3.55 8.07 -41.97
CA ASP A 4 4.90 7.81 -41.46
C ASP A 4 5.26 8.70 -40.26
N SER A 5 6.01 8.16 -39.30
CA SER A 5 7.37 8.69 -38.98
C SER A 5 7.91 8.05 -37.69
N CYS A 6 8.72 7.01 -37.86
CA CYS A 6 9.76 6.65 -36.90
C CYS A 6 10.99 7.53 -37.18
N SER A 7 11.45 8.30 -36.19
CA SER A 7 12.66 9.12 -36.28
C SER A 7 13.49 8.96 -35.01
N GLY A 8 14.78 8.62 -35.16
CA GLY A 8 15.77 8.54 -34.08
C GLY A 8 16.53 7.21 -34.02
N LYS A 9 17.31 6.83 -35.03
CA LYS A 9 18.75 7.15 -35.17
C LYS A 9 19.63 6.38 -34.18
N GLY A 10 20.02 5.16 -34.56
CA GLY A 10 21.03 4.34 -33.89
C GLY A 10 21.58 3.29 -34.85
N MET A 11 22.82 3.45 -35.25
CA MET A 11 23.50 2.73 -36.33
C MET A 11 23.79 1.26 -35.99
N SER A 12 23.46 0.34 -36.90
CA SER A 12 24.39 -0.70 -37.35
C SER A 12 23.84 -1.38 -38.60
N LEU A 13 24.42 -0.97 -39.73
CA LEU A 13 24.46 -1.71 -40.99
C LEU A 13 25.21 -3.04 -40.80
N LEU A 14 25.19 -3.88 -41.85
CA LEU A 14 25.65 -5.27 -41.96
C LEU A 14 24.53 -6.26 -41.59
N ARG A 15 23.96 -7.08 -42.49
CA ARG A 15 24.48 -7.67 -43.73
C ARG A 15 23.32 -8.27 -44.55
N CYS A 16 23.47 -8.20 -45.88
CA CYS A 16 23.11 -9.22 -46.87
C CYS A 16 21.70 -9.85 -46.87
N LEU A 17 20.89 -9.41 -47.83
CA LEU A 17 20.04 -10.28 -48.66
C LEU A 17 20.95 -11.18 -49.55
N PRO A 18 20.52 -12.30 -50.21
CA PRO A 18 19.14 -12.62 -50.61
C PRO A 18 18.75 -14.16 -50.69
N ILE A 19 17.50 -14.42 -51.13
CA ILE A 19 16.95 -15.61 -51.85
C ILE A 19 16.76 -16.97 -51.14
N LEU A 20 15.49 -17.42 -50.99
CA LEU A 20 14.84 -18.60 -51.64
C LEU A 20 13.60 -19.10 -50.84
N LEU A 21 12.43 -19.11 -51.49
CA LEU A 21 11.20 -19.87 -51.14
C LEU A 21 11.39 -21.38 -51.43
N PRO A 22 10.43 -22.31 -51.12
CA PRO A 22 9.47 -22.42 -50.01
C PRO A 22 9.36 -23.89 -49.46
N ALA A 23 8.41 -24.11 -48.55
CA ALA A 23 7.79 -25.39 -48.16
C ALA A 23 8.57 -26.31 -47.20
N ALA A 24 8.16 -26.33 -45.93
CA ALA A 24 7.37 -27.43 -45.37
C ALA A 24 7.27 -27.33 -43.85
N ALA A 25 6.05 -27.54 -43.37
CA ALA A 25 5.74 -28.25 -42.13
C ALA A 25 6.07 -27.61 -40.77
N LEU A 26 4.96 -27.32 -40.06
CA LEU A 26 4.76 -27.64 -38.65
C LEU A 26 5.60 -26.85 -37.64
N GLY A 27 5.29 -25.55 -37.51
CA GLY A 27 5.55 -24.81 -36.28
C GLY A 27 4.23 -24.57 -35.56
N ALA A 28 3.78 -25.54 -34.76
CA ALA A 28 2.70 -25.32 -33.82
C ALA A 28 3.05 -24.10 -32.97
N CYS A 29 2.27 -23.01 -33.09
CA CYS A 29 2.33 -21.91 -32.16
C CYS A 29 1.94 -22.46 -30.79
N ALA A 30 2.94 -22.85 -29.99
CA ALA A 30 2.80 -22.99 -28.57
C ALA A 30 2.47 -21.60 -28.03
N THR A 31 1.18 -21.26 -27.99
CA THR A 31 0.67 -20.20 -27.14
C THR A 31 0.91 -20.63 -25.71
N THR A 32 2.09 -20.30 -25.18
CA THR A 32 2.34 -20.29 -23.74
C THR A 32 1.41 -19.22 -23.19
N TRP A 33 0.27 -19.67 -22.67
CA TRP A 33 -0.59 -18.85 -21.84
C TRP A 33 0.19 -18.63 -20.54
N GLU A 34 0.81 -17.47 -20.40
CA GLU A 34 1.30 -17.04 -19.10
C GLU A 34 0.06 -16.63 -18.30
N PRO A 35 -0.32 -17.35 -17.23
CA PRO A 35 -1.42 -16.89 -16.39
C PRO A 35 -1.04 -15.53 -15.81
N GLU A 36 -1.90 -14.53 -16.04
CA GLU A 36 -1.81 -13.22 -15.40
C GLU A 36 -1.65 -13.42 -13.89
N PRO A 37 -0.61 -12.84 -13.25
CA PRO A 37 -0.39 -13.03 -11.83
C PRO A 37 -1.63 -12.53 -11.08
N ALA A 38 -2.24 -13.43 -10.31
CA ALA A 38 -3.42 -13.12 -9.53
C ALA A 38 -3.18 -11.85 -8.70
N PRO A 39 -4.13 -10.90 -8.67
CA PRO A 39 -3.99 -9.70 -7.88
C PRO A 39 -3.75 -10.08 -6.41
N PRO A 40 -2.82 -9.40 -5.70
CA PRO A 40 -2.53 -9.72 -4.32
C PRO A 40 -3.82 -9.63 -3.48
N PRO A 41 -3.98 -10.51 -2.48
CA PRO A 41 -5.17 -10.51 -1.64
C PRO A 41 -5.35 -9.12 -1.01
N PRO A 42 -6.59 -8.60 -0.92
CA PRO A 42 -6.85 -7.33 -0.28
C PRO A 42 -6.31 -7.38 1.17
N PRO A 43 -5.70 -6.28 1.67
CA PRO A 43 -5.20 -6.27 3.03
C PRO A 43 -6.35 -6.61 4.00
N PRO A 44 -6.07 -7.40 5.06
CA PRO A 44 -7.09 -7.80 6.01
C PRO A 44 -7.75 -6.53 6.56
N ARG A 45 -9.05 -6.38 6.29
CA ARG A 45 -9.82 -5.28 6.86
C ARG A 45 -9.75 -5.45 8.38
N PRO A 46 -9.27 -4.44 9.12
CA PRO A 46 -9.18 -4.58 10.55
C PRO A 46 -10.60 -4.77 11.10
N THR A 47 -10.82 -5.82 11.88
CA THR A 47 -11.99 -5.95 12.73
C THR A 47 -12.11 -4.64 13.50
N TYR A 48 -13.27 -3.97 13.46
CA TYR A 48 -13.43 -2.66 14.08
C TYR A 48 -13.11 -2.74 15.59
N VAL A 49 -11.88 -2.40 15.97
CA VAL A 49 -11.47 -2.25 17.36
C VAL A 49 -11.75 -0.80 17.74
N PRO A 50 -12.49 -0.55 18.84
CA PRO A 50 -12.69 0.81 19.32
C PRO A 50 -11.33 1.50 19.53
N ALA A 51 -11.15 2.68 18.95
CA ALA A 51 -9.83 3.31 18.89
C ALA A 51 -9.21 3.58 20.29
N HIS A 52 -10.04 3.80 21.31
CA HIS A 52 -9.58 3.95 22.70
C HIS A 52 -8.98 2.66 23.26
N MET A 53 -9.58 1.50 22.94
CA MET A 53 -9.05 0.19 23.34
C MET A 53 -7.70 -0.08 22.67
N LEU A 54 -7.57 0.28 21.38
CA LEU A 54 -6.30 0.15 20.67
C LEU A 54 -5.22 0.99 21.34
N VAL A 55 -5.48 2.27 21.60
CA VAL A 55 -4.52 3.17 22.28
C VAL A 55 -4.11 2.63 23.66
N GLN A 56 -5.07 2.19 24.48
CA GLN A 56 -4.78 1.62 25.79
C GLN A 56 -3.88 0.40 25.69
N ARG A 57 -4.24 -0.56 24.84
CA ARG A 57 -3.47 -1.79 24.68
C ARG A 57 -2.07 -1.52 24.12
N CYS A 58 -1.93 -0.58 23.19
CA CYS A 58 -0.63 -0.13 22.69
C CYS A 58 0.24 0.48 23.80
N ARG A 59 -0.35 1.27 24.70
CA ARG A 59 0.36 1.88 25.84
C ARG A 59 0.87 0.83 26.82
N GLU A 60 0.09 -0.22 27.06
CA GLU A 60 0.45 -1.32 27.98
C GLU A 60 1.61 -2.17 27.46
N VAL A 61 1.68 -2.40 26.14
CA VAL A 61 2.76 -3.19 25.51
C VAL A 61 3.99 -2.37 25.15
N ALA A 62 3.88 -1.04 25.02
CA ALA A 62 5.00 -0.14 24.70
C ALA A 62 6.23 -0.30 25.61
N PRO A 63 6.13 -0.45 26.95
CA PRO A 63 7.31 -0.64 27.80
C PRO A 63 7.93 -2.04 27.68
N GLN A 64 7.24 -3.00 27.06
CA GLN A 64 7.69 -4.39 26.92
C GLN A 64 8.48 -4.62 25.62
N VAL A 65 8.48 -3.64 24.71
CA VAL A 65 9.19 -3.72 23.43
C VAL A 65 10.47 -2.90 23.41
N HIS A 66 11.27 -3.09 22.37
CA HIS A 66 12.49 -2.33 22.14
C HIS A 66 12.24 -0.80 22.16
N PRO A 67 13.11 0.03 22.77
CA PRO A 67 12.88 1.48 22.94
C PRO A 67 12.64 2.26 21.65
N TRP A 68 13.26 1.85 20.53
CA TRP A 68 12.96 2.44 19.22
C TRP A 68 11.51 2.19 18.80
N ARG A 69 10.97 0.99 19.05
CA ARG A 69 9.58 0.66 18.71
C ARG A 69 8.60 1.36 19.64
N ALA A 70 8.93 1.48 20.93
CA ALA A 70 8.15 2.25 21.89
C ALA A 70 7.96 3.71 21.41
N ARG A 71 9.04 4.35 20.94
CA ARG A 71 8.97 5.72 20.38
C ARG A 71 8.01 5.83 19.20
N GLN A 72 8.02 4.86 18.28
CA GLN A 72 7.09 4.82 17.15
C GLN A 72 5.62 4.68 17.59
N ILE A 73 5.37 3.81 18.57
CA ILE A 73 4.03 3.65 19.15
C ILE A 73 3.56 4.96 19.79
N HIS A 74 4.41 5.61 20.58
CA HIS A 74 4.07 6.89 21.21
C HIS A 74 3.79 8.00 20.18
N SER A 75 4.60 8.12 19.11
CA SER A 75 4.32 9.10 18.06
C SER A 75 3.00 8.84 17.34
N ALA A 76 2.68 7.57 17.05
CA ALA A 76 1.43 7.21 16.40
C ALA A 76 0.20 7.49 17.28
N ILE A 77 0.30 7.22 18.59
CA ILE A 77 -0.74 7.57 19.56
C ILE A 77 -0.96 9.08 19.58
N LEU A 78 0.11 9.87 19.66
CA LEU A 78 0.02 11.33 19.70
C LEU A 78 -0.61 11.89 18.41
N GLN A 79 -0.21 11.40 17.24
CA GLN A 79 -0.81 11.80 15.96
C GLN A 79 -2.30 11.48 15.90
N PHE A 80 -2.70 10.29 16.37
CA PHE A 80 -4.11 9.92 16.45
C PHE A 80 -4.89 10.81 17.42
N GLU A 81 -4.37 11.06 18.62
CA GLU A 81 -5.04 11.94 19.60
C GLU A 81 -5.18 13.37 19.09
N LEU A 82 -4.15 13.89 18.41
CA LEU A 82 -4.19 15.22 17.79
C LEU A 82 -5.24 15.29 16.68
N SER A 83 -5.26 14.33 15.75
CA SER A 83 -6.25 14.29 14.67
C SER A 83 -7.69 14.19 15.21
N ARG A 84 -7.91 13.41 16.27
CA ARG A 84 -9.20 13.29 16.95
C ARG A 84 -9.59 14.58 17.67
N ALA A 85 -8.64 15.31 18.26
CA ALA A 85 -8.90 16.62 18.84
C ALA A 85 -9.29 17.62 17.75
N TYR A 86 -8.59 17.62 16.61
CA TYR A 86 -8.89 18.46 15.46
C TYR A 86 -10.30 18.18 14.90
N ARG A 87 -10.68 16.91 14.70
CA ARG A 87 -12.04 16.54 14.29
C ARG A 87 -13.09 17.01 15.29
N ARG A 88 -12.85 16.85 16.60
CA ARG A 88 -13.79 17.31 17.64
C ARG A 88 -13.95 18.83 17.64
N GLY A 89 -12.88 19.57 17.36
CA GLY A 89 -12.90 21.03 17.23
C GLY A 89 -13.48 21.52 15.90
N ALA A 90 -13.82 20.63 14.96
CA ALA A 90 -14.34 21.01 13.65
C ALA A 90 -15.80 21.52 13.65
N SER A 91 -16.39 21.72 14.82
CA SER A 91 -17.68 22.40 14.97
C SER A 91 -17.60 23.82 14.42
N GLY A 92 -18.34 24.10 13.35
CA GLY A 92 -18.35 25.41 12.67
C GLY A 92 -17.39 25.52 11.48
N MET A 93 -16.61 24.48 11.17
CA MET A 93 -15.81 24.42 9.94
C MET A 93 -16.68 24.20 8.70
N LYS A 94 -16.19 24.61 7.52
CA LYS A 94 -16.86 24.31 6.25
C LYS A 94 -16.94 22.79 6.04
N PRO A 95 -17.95 22.28 5.31
CA PRO A 95 -18.11 20.84 5.08
C PRO A 95 -16.85 20.15 4.52
N MET A 96 -16.13 20.81 3.60
CA MET A 96 -14.89 20.30 3.04
C MET A 96 -13.77 20.15 4.08
N ASP A 97 -13.62 21.10 4.99
CA ASP A 97 -12.59 21.05 6.04
C ASP A 97 -12.92 19.99 7.08
N ARG A 98 -14.20 19.81 7.40
CA ARG A 98 -14.66 18.70 8.24
C ARG A 98 -14.36 17.35 7.60
N GLN A 99 -14.63 17.18 6.30
CA GLN A 99 -14.30 15.94 5.59
C GLN A 99 -12.80 15.64 5.61
N ARG A 100 -11.96 16.68 5.47
CA ARG A 100 -10.50 16.55 5.61
C ARG A 100 -10.09 16.13 7.01
N ALA A 101 -10.68 16.74 8.05
CA ALA A 101 -10.43 16.35 9.44
C ALA A 101 -10.82 14.88 9.71
N GLU A 102 -11.96 14.44 9.18
CA GLU A 102 -12.41 13.04 9.27
C GLU A 102 -11.48 12.08 8.51
N ALA A 103 -11.02 12.47 7.31
CA ALA A 103 -10.04 11.68 6.54
C ALA A 103 -8.70 11.57 7.28
N GLN A 104 -8.22 12.67 7.84
CA GLN A 104 -6.98 12.71 8.61
C GLN A 104 -7.05 11.83 9.87
N GLU A 105 -8.18 11.83 10.59
CA GLU A 105 -8.36 10.92 11.73
C GLU A 105 -8.33 9.45 11.30
N ARG A 106 -8.97 9.11 10.17
CA ARG A 106 -8.93 7.74 9.64
C ARG A 106 -7.51 7.31 9.27
N GLU A 107 -6.75 8.18 8.62
CA GLU A 107 -5.36 7.93 8.26
C GLU A 107 -4.48 7.73 9.51
N ALA A 108 -4.59 8.61 10.50
CA ALA A 108 -3.85 8.50 11.75
C ALA A 108 -4.22 7.21 12.52
N TRP A 109 -5.48 6.78 12.44
CA TRP A 109 -5.91 5.50 12.99
C TRP A 109 -5.26 4.31 12.27
N SER A 110 -5.17 4.34 10.94
CA SER A 110 -4.48 3.30 10.15
C SER A 110 -3.00 3.20 10.54
N VAL A 111 -2.31 4.34 10.64
CA VAL A 111 -0.91 4.40 11.06
C VAL A 111 -0.72 3.84 12.47
N LEU A 112 -1.63 4.17 13.41
CA LEU A 112 -1.61 3.60 14.75
C LEU A 112 -1.79 2.07 14.73
N TRP A 113 -2.77 1.58 13.97
CA TRP A 113 -3.02 0.15 13.82
C TRP A 113 -1.80 -0.58 13.28
N GLU A 114 -1.23 -0.13 12.16
CA GLU A 114 -0.04 -0.73 11.54
C GLU A 114 1.17 -0.70 12.47
N THR A 115 1.31 0.35 13.27
CA THR A 115 2.41 0.45 14.25
C THR A 115 2.23 -0.52 15.41
N CYS A 116 1.01 -0.69 15.91
CA CYS A 116 0.74 -1.53 17.08
C CYS A 116 0.51 -3.01 16.76
N GLN A 117 -0.08 -3.33 15.61
CA GLN A 117 -0.51 -4.68 15.24
C GLN A 117 0.58 -5.76 15.38
N PRO A 118 1.85 -5.57 14.93
CA PRO A 118 2.88 -6.59 15.11
C PRO A 118 3.25 -6.81 16.58
N VAL A 119 3.19 -5.77 17.40
CA VAL A 119 3.49 -5.87 18.84
C VAL A 119 2.35 -6.58 19.57
N LEU A 120 1.10 -6.25 19.23
CA LEU A 120 -0.08 -6.88 19.79
C LEU A 120 -0.22 -8.35 19.38
N ALA A 121 0.25 -8.72 18.20
CA ALA A 121 0.29 -10.10 17.73
C ALA A 121 1.39 -10.93 18.41
N ALA A 122 2.52 -10.30 18.75
CA ALA A 122 3.64 -10.93 19.44
C ALA A 122 3.46 -10.97 20.97
N ALA A 123 2.62 -10.09 21.54
CA ALA A 123 2.34 -10.07 22.96
C ALA A 123 1.60 -11.36 23.37
N PRO A 124 2.04 -12.06 24.43
CA PRO A 124 1.27 -13.18 24.96
C PRO A 124 -0.12 -12.66 25.33
N ARG A 125 -1.16 -13.32 24.81
CA ARG A 125 -2.53 -13.03 25.24
C ARG A 125 -2.57 -13.25 26.76
N ALA A 126 -2.91 -12.21 27.51
CA ALA A 126 -3.21 -12.37 28.92
C ALA A 126 -4.28 -13.47 29.06
N PRO A 127 -4.14 -14.38 30.05
CA PRO A 127 -5.05 -15.50 30.27
C PRO A 127 -6.50 -15.05 30.52
#